data_AF-A0AB32TQ61-F1
#
_entry.id   AF-A0AB32TQ61-F1
#
_cell.length_a   1.000
_cell.length_b   1.000
_cell.length_c   1.000
_cell.angle_alpha   90.00
_cell.angle_beta   90.00
_cell.angle_gamma   90.00
#
_symmetry.space_group_name_H-M   'P 1'
#
loop_
_entity.id
_entity.type
_entity.pdbx_description
1 polymer ?
#
loop_
_entity_poly.entity_id
_entity_poly.type
_entity_poly.pdbx_seq_one_letter_code
_entity_poly.pdbx_strand_id
1 'polypeptide(L)'
;MMSAFSKRVPEMATGDLKGCLRKLEASLRSLKYPRDVDYQRLAVGDPSACLPIVSFAFTSFSPSLTEYLVDFGVELTGMNDLRFIENVYKVLRDVFSYKPLLTKQQFLQFGFAERKVSILCDVIGLVLSKHKELTKNSKHLSKPKKRPVLKSCVKNEIPSDDSNSQELTALMMPLKQPLVERHLGGSSAAAQIRHSSAEHPQQEEESEKELDSERLEDSSQPAESTECVLESRLRVLEEGLLETVGRLEQRLALMELKIHALEKSLAGKIIIESNQWENLESRVLLLETRLALTSAQGLTSGDGILSTQNNEFKEDTEF
;
A
#
# COMPACT_ATOMS: atom_id res chain seq x y z
N MET A 1 -4.66 21.06 -32.21
CA MET A 1 -3.91 19.87 -32.67
C MET A 1 -3.65 18.98 -31.46
N MET A 2 -4.51 17.98 -31.23
CA MET A 2 -4.32 16.97 -30.18
C MET A 2 -3.40 15.89 -30.74
N SER A 3 -2.19 15.78 -30.20
CA SER A 3 -1.23 14.74 -30.59
C SER A 3 -1.60 13.44 -29.88
N ALA A 4 -2.11 12.48 -30.65
CA ALA A 4 -2.41 11.13 -30.20
C ALA A 4 -1.10 10.36 -29.93
N PHE A 5 -0.64 10.36 -28.67
CA PHE A 5 0.40 9.45 -28.19
C PHE A 5 -0.21 8.06 -27.95
N SER A 6 -0.60 7.38 -29.01
CA SER A 6 -0.86 5.94 -28.96
C SER A 6 0.48 5.21 -29.02
N LYS A 7 1.17 5.11 -27.88
CA LYS A 7 2.30 4.19 -27.73
C LYS A 7 1.71 2.77 -27.68
N ARG A 8 1.87 2.04 -28.79
CA ARG A 8 1.67 0.59 -28.82
C ARG A 8 2.51 -0.05 -27.71
N VAL A 9 1.84 -0.70 -26.77
CA VAL A 9 2.46 -1.53 -25.74
C VAL A 9 3.14 -2.70 -26.47
N PRO A 10 4.45 -2.92 -26.30
CA PRO A 10 5.11 -4.06 -26.90
C PRO A 10 4.53 -5.34 -26.28
N GLU A 11 3.92 -6.16 -27.12
CA GLU A 11 3.41 -7.48 -26.77
C GLU A 11 4.60 -8.35 -26.35
N MET A 12 4.59 -8.78 -25.09
CA MET A 12 5.68 -9.56 -24.50
C MET A 12 5.43 -11.03 -24.83
N ALA A 13 6.39 -11.69 -25.46
CA ALA A 13 6.37 -13.14 -25.65
C ALA A 13 6.21 -13.80 -24.27
N THR A 14 5.06 -14.44 -24.06
CA THR A 14 4.68 -15.04 -22.77
C THR A 14 5.69 -16.13 -22.41
N GLY A 15 6.48 -15.92 -21.36
CA GLY A 15 7.44 -16.94 -20.89
C GLY A 15 8.66 -16.45 -20.11
N ASP A 16 9.03 -15.16 -20.15
CA ASP A 16 10.21 -14.65 -19.42
C ASP A 16 9.83 -13.81 -18.19
N LEU A 17 9.21 -14.44 -17.19
CA LEU A 17 8.90 -13.81 -15.91
C LEU A 17 10.15 -13.21 -15.24
N LYS A 18 11.31 -13.86 -15.36
CA LYS A 18 12.57 -13.41 -14.76
C LYS A 18 13.09 -12.14 -15.43
N GLY A 19 12.97 -12.02 -16.74
CA GLY A 19 13.22 -10.78 -17.48
C GLY A 19 12.25 -9.67 -17.10
N CYS A 20 10.97 -9.99 -16.95
CA CYS A 20 9.94 -9.06 -16.50
C CYS A 20 10.26 -8.48 -15.12
N LEU A 21 10.67 -9.33 -14.17
CA LEU A 21 11.05 -8.90 -12.82
C LEU A 21 12.31 -8.01 -12.81
N ARG A 22 13.31 -8.31 -13.66
CA ARG A 22 14.49 -7.44 -13.82
C ARG A 22 14.12 -6.07 -14.41
N LYS A 23 13.21 -6.05 -15.39
CA LYS A 23 12.67 -4.80 -15.94
C LYS A 23 11.90 -4.00 -14.89
N LEU A 24 11.12 -4.69 -14.06
CA LEU A 24 10.40 -4.06 -12.95
C LEU A 24 11.37 -3.42 -11.95
N GLU A 25 12.42 -4.13 -11.54
CA GLU A 25 13.46 -3.61 -10.64
C GLU A 25 14.08 -2.30 -11.17
N ALA A 26 14.46 -2.27 -12.46
CA ALA A 26 14.97 -1.06 -13.09
C ALA A 26 13.95 0.08 -13.11
N SER A 27 12.67 -0.24 -13.31
CA SER A 27 11.57 0.72 -13.31
C SER A 27 11.32 1.30 -11.90
N LEU A 28 11.36 0.45 -10.87
CA LEU A 28 11.23 0.85 -9.46
C LEU A 28 12.36 1.77 -9.00
N ARG A 29 13.59 1.53 -9.46
CA ARG A 29 14.73 2.41 -9.23
C ARG A 29 14.50 3.80 -9.81
N SER A 30 13.88 3.88 -10.99
CA SER A 30 13.50 5.15 -11.62
C SER A 30 12.36 5.85 -10.88
N LEU A 31 11.44 5.08 -10.29
CA LEU A 31 10.36 5.57 -9.42
C LEU A 31 10.84 5.97 -8.02
N LYS A 32 12.09 5.64 -7.63
CA LYS A 32 12.62 5.83 -6.27
C LYS A 32 11.72 5.20 -5.20
N TYR A 33 11.29 3.97 -5.44
CA TYR A 33 10.44 3.24 -4.50
C TYR A 33 11.17 3.01 -3.16
N PRO A 34 10.62 3.45 -2.02
CA PRO A 34 11.35 3.47 -0.75
C PRO A 34 11.27 2.18 0.07
N ARG A 35 10.36 1.25 -0.28
CA ARG A 35 10.16 0.00 0.47
C ARG A 35 10.88 -1.16 -0.20
N ASP A 36 11.24 -2.17 0.58
CA ASP A 36 11.73 -3.42 0.03
C ASP A 36 10.61 -4.15 -0.73
N VAL A 37 10.99 -4.77 -1.85
CA VAL A 37 10.06 -5.42 -2.76
C VAL A 37 10.20 -6.94 -2.62
N ASP A 38 9.10 -7.60 -2.27
CA ASP A 38 9.03 -9.05 -2.13
C ASP A 38 8.99 -9.76 -3.49
N TYR A 39 10.14 -9.87 -4.16
CA TYR A 39 10.24 -10.50 -5.49
C TYR A 39 9.74 -11.95 -5.52
N GLN A 40 9.83 -12.67 -4.40
CA GLN A 40 9.27 -14.02 -4.25
C GLN A 40 7.75 -14.02 -4.40
N ARG A 41 7.06 -13.09 -3.74
CA ARG A 41 5.60 -12.95 -3.79
C ARG A 41 5.14 -12.41 -5.14
N LEU A 42 5.90 -11.51 -5.75
CA LEU A 42 5.67 -11.07 -7.13
C LEU A 42 5.80 -12.21 -8.14
N ALA A 43 6.77 -13.13 -7.94
CA ALA A 43 6.95 -14.29 -8.83
C ALA A 43 5.77 -15.29 -8.73
N VAL A 44 5.15 -15.42 -7.56
CA VAL A 44 3.92 -16.21 -7.36
C VAL A 44 2.68 -15.46 -7.86
N GLY A 45 2.78 -14.16 -8.09
CA GLY A 45 1.66 -13.31 -8.50
C GLY A 45 0.73 -12.97 -7.34
N ASP A 46 1.26 -12.84 -6.13
CA ASP A 46 0.52 -12.38 -4.96
C ASP A 46 0.14 -10.88 -5.11
N PRO A 47 -1.15 -10.52 -5.04
CA PRO A 47 -1.60 -9.13 -5.11
C PRO A 47 -0.99 -8.25 -4.02
N SER A 48 -0.76 -8.79 -2.82
CA SER A 48 -0.26 -8.02 -1.67
C SER A 48 1.12 -7.40 -1.90
N ALA A 49 1.93 -8.00 -2.78
CA ALA A 49 3.22 -7.44 -3.20
C ALA A 49 3.08 -6.38 -4.32
N CYS A 50 2.00 -6.43 -5.10
CA CYS A 50 1.76 -5.53 -6.24
C CYS A 50 1.10 -4.22 -5.81
N LEU A 51 0.12 -4.28 -4.90
CA LEU A 51 -0.70 -3.15 -4.49
C LEU A 51 0.12 -1.99 -3.89
N PRO A 52 1.10 -2.22 -3.00
CA PRO A 52 1.91 -1.14 -2.42
C PRO A 52 2.72 -0.38 -3.47
N ILE A 53 3.15 -1.06 -4.54
CA ILE A 53 3.89 -0.45 -5.65
C ILE A 53 2.98 0.50 -6.43
N VAL A 54 1.79 0.03 -6.78
CA VAL A 54 0.79 0.83 -7.51
C VAL A 54 0.35 2.03 -6.68
N SER A 55 0.06 1.81 -5.39
CA SER A 55 -0.37 2.87 -4.47
C SER A 55 0.68 3.96 -4.38
N PHE A 56 1.95 3.60 -4.18
CA PHE A 56 3.06 4.56 -4.17
C PHE A 56 3.18 5.34 -5.48
N ALA A 57 3.08 4.64 -6.62
CA ALA A 57 3.22 5.25 -7.94
C ALA A 57 2.21 6.39 -8.17
N PHE A 58 0.96 6.21 -7.74
CA PHE A 58 -0.10 7.22 -7.95
C PHE A 58 -0.22 8.27 -6.83
N THR A 59 0.12 7.92 -5.59
CA THR A 59 -0.14 8.81 -4.45
C THR A 59 1.10 9.54 -3.94
N SER A 60 2.26 8.89 -3.97
CA SER A 60 3.45 9.32 -3.22
C SER A 60 4.63 9.70 -4.11
N PHE A 61 4.67 9.21 -5.36
CA PHE A 61 5.78 9.45 -6.27
C PHE A 61 5.91 10.93 -6.70
N SER A 62 4.78 11.57 -7.04
CA SER A 62 4.78 12.92 -7.62
C SER A 62 3.59 13.74 -7.11
N PRO A 63 3.81 14.79 -6.31
CA PRO A 63 2.74 15.65 -5.81
C PRO A 63 1.86 16.23 -6.91
N SER A 64 2.46 16.71 -8.01
CA SER A 64 1.72 17.26 -9.15
C SER A 64 0.83 16.24 -9.86
N LEU A 65 1.17 14.94 -9.79
CA LEU A 65 0.33 13.89 -10.35
C LEU A 65 -0.84 13.61 -9.39
N THR A 66 -0.57 13.53 -8.09
CA THR A 66 -1.60 13.32 -7.07
C THR A 66 -2.64 14.44 -7.10
N GLU A 67 -2.22 15.71 -7.16
CA GLU A 67 -3.12 16.86 -7.32
C GLU A 67 -3.98 16.74 -8.59
N TYR A 68 -3.36 16.42 -9.72
CA TYR A 68 -4.07 16.23 -10.99
C TYR A 68 -5.12 15.09 -10.92
N LEU A 69 -4.83 14.00 -10.20
CA LEU A 69 -5.77 12.90 -10.01
C LEU A 69 -6.93 13.28 -9.07
N VAL A 70 -6.65 14.10 -8.04
CA VAL A 70 -7.68 14.66 -7.14
C VAL A 70 -8.59 15.62 -7.92
N ASP A 71 -8.04 16.48 -8.78
CA ASP A 71 -8.81 17.36 -9.67
C ASP A 71 -9.69 16.56 -10.64
N PHE A 72 -9.24 15.37 -11.05
CA PHE A 72 -10.04 14.43 -11.84
C PHE A 72 -11.11 13.68 -11.01
N GLY A 73 -11.20 13.95 -9.70
CA GLY A 73 -12.17 13.36 -8.79
C GLY A 73 -11.85 11.92 -8.41
N VAL A 74 -10.57 11.53 -8.38
CA VAL A 74 -10.15 10.20 -7.95
C VAL A 74 -9.36 10.28 -6.64
N GLU A 75 -9.89 9.59 -5.63
CA GLU A 75 -9.20 9.35 -4.37
C GLU A 75 -8.70 7.89 -4.35
N LEU A 76 -7.45 7.68 -3.92
CA LEU A 76 -6.80 6.35 -3.89
C LEU A 76 -6.35 5.93 -2.47
N THR A 77 -6.67 6.74 -1.47
CA THR A 77 -6.28 6.54 -0.07
C THR A 77 -7.44 6.01 0.77
N GLY A 78 -7.13 5.27 1.85
CA GLY A 78 -8.11 4.87 2.87
C GLY A 78 -9.18 3.87 2.40
N MET A 79 -8.90 3.07 1.37
CA MET A 79 -9.87 2.12 0.80
C MET A 79 -9.35 0.68 0.79
N ASN A 80 -10.28 -0.27 0.72
CA ASN A 80 -9.97 -1.69 0.60
C ASN A 80 -9.46 -2.03 -0.83
N ASP A 81 -8.72 -3.13 -0.96
CA ASP A 81 -7.98 -3.55 -2.15
C ASP A 81 -8.85 -3.60 -3.41
N LEU A 82 -10.10 -4.07 -3.28
CA LEU A 82 -11.03 -4.12 -4.40
C LEU A 82 -11.30 -2.71 -4.94
N ARG A 83 -11.79 -1.81 -4.07
CA ARG A 83 -12.13 -0.42 -4.42
C ARG A 83 -10.91 0.33 -4.94
N PHE A 84 -9.74 0.08 -4.34
CA PHE A 84 -8.47 0.60 -4.80
C PHE A 84 -8.20 0.21 -6.26
N ILE A 85 -8.28 -1.08 -6.60
CA ILE A 85 -8.05 -1.54 -7.97
C ILE A 85 -9.12 -1.04 -8.93
N GLU A 86 -10.38 -0.89 -8.51
CA GLU A 86 -11.41 -0.28 -9.35
C GLU A 86 -11.04 1.15 -9.76
N ASN A 87 -10.61 1.96 -8.80
CA ASN A 87 -10.20 3.34 -9.04
C ASN A 87 -8.91 3.42 -9.86
N VAL A 88 -7.92 2.56 -9.59
CA VAL A 88 -6.71 2.46 -10.41
C VAL A 88 -7.06 2.15 -11.86
N TYR A 89 -7.97 1.20 -12.11
CA TYR A 89 -8.36 0.82 -13.47
C TYR A 89 -9.14 1.94 -14.16
N LYS A 90 -9.95 2.70 -13.42
CA LYS A 90 -10.62 3.91 -13.91
C LYS A 90 -9.58 4.95 -14.32
N VAL A 91 -8.59 5.24 -13.47
CA VAL A 91 -7.49 6.17 -13.77
C VAL A 91 -6.71 5.72 -15.01
N LEU A 92 -6.32 4.45 -15.07
CA LEU A 92 -5.56 3.92 -16.20
C LEU A 92 -6.32 4.12 -17.52
N ARG A 93 -7.64 3.91 -17.53
CA ARG A 93 -8.46 4.09 -18.72
C ARG A 93 -8.71 5.56 -19.05
N ASP A 94 -9.13 6.34 -18.07
CA ASP A 94 -9.68 7.68 -18.31
C ASP A 94 -8.56 8.73 -18.42
N VAL A 95 -7.48 8.59 -17.64
CA VAL A 95 -6.35 9.53 -17.60
C VAL A 95 -5.22 9.09 -18.52
N PHE A 96 -4.91 7.80 -18.54
CA PHE A 96 -3.76 7.27 -19.28
C PHE A 96 -4.13 6.56 -20.58
N SER A 97 -5.44 6.39 -20.87
CA SER A 97 -5.93 5.66 -22.05
C SER A 97 -5.32 4.25 -22.19
N TYR A 98 -4.94 3.66 -21.06
CA TYR A 98 -4.36 2.32 -20.97
C TYR A 98 -5.44 1.32 -20.58
N LYS A 99 -5.46 0.19 -21.30
CA LYS A 99 -6.37 -0.94 -21.02
C LYS A 99 -5.54 -2.08 -20.40
N PRO A 100 -5.66 -2.34 -19.09
CA PRO A 100 -4.99 -3.47 -18.46
C PRO A 100 -5.38 -4.81 -19.09
N LEU A 101 -4.42 -5.73 -19.16
CA LEU A 101 -4.57 -7.06 -19.74
C LEU A 101 -5.36 -8.03 -18.83
N LEU A 102 -5.42 -7.74 -17.53
CA LEU A 102 -6.14 -8.53 -16.54
C LEU A 102 -7.44 -7.84 -16.15
N THR A 103 -8.45 -8.61 -15.74
CA THR A 103 -9.61 -8.04 -15.06
C THR A 103 -9.26 -7.65 -13.62
N LYS A 104 -10.08 -6.79 -13.00
CA LYS A 104 -9.95 -6.39 -11.59
C LYS A 104 -9.82 -7.61 -10.66
N GLN A 105 -10.66 -8.63 -10.89
CA GLN A 105 -10.67 -9.87 -10.12
C GLN A 105 -9.41 -10.70 -10.36
N GLN A 106 -8.98 -10.86 -11.61
CA GLN A 106 -7.74 -11.58 -11.93
C GLN A 106 -6.50 -10.90 -11.35
N PHE A 107 -6.50 -9.57 -11.26
CA PHE A 107 -5.42 -8.85 -10.61
C PHE A 107 -5.34 -9.15 -9.11
N LEU A 108 -6.48 -9.34 -8.45
CA LEU A 108 -6.60 -9.62 -7.01
C LEU A 108 -6.57 -11.12 -6.66
N GLN A 109 -6.56 -12.02 -7.65
CA GLN A 109 -6.38 -13.46 -7.44
C GLN A 109 -4.90 -13.83 -7.39
N PHE A 110 -4.51 -14.93 -6.73
CA PHE A 110 -3.15 -15.45 -6.85
C PHE A 110 -2.84 -15.91 -8.28
N GLY A 111 -1.57 -15.84 -8.70
CA GLY A 111 -1.13 -16.20 -10.05
C GLY A 111 -1.07 -15.00 -11.00
N PHE A 112 -1.09 -15.28 -12.31
CA PHE A 112 -0.91 -14.28 -13.39
C PHE A 112 0.35 -13.39 -13.21
N ALA A 113 1.40 -13.92 -12.60
CA ALA A 113 2.58 -13.16 -12.17
C ALA A 113 3.18 -12.30 -13.29
N GLU A 114 3.41 -12.89 -14.46
CA GLU A 114 4.00 -12.19 -15.61
C GLU A 114 3.14 -10.99 -16.06
N ARG A 115 1.82 -11.21 -16.20
CA ARG A 115 0.89 -10.17 -16.62
C ARG A 115 0.79 -9.06 -15.58
N LYS A 116 0.81 -9.40 -14.28
CA LYS A 116 0.82 -8.40 -13.20
C LYS A 116 2.10 -7.58 -13.20
N VAL A 117 3.25 -8.23 -13.31
CA VAL A 117 4.56 -7.56 -13.41
C VAL A 117 4.62 -6.66 -14.64
N SER A 118 4.06 -7.09 -15.77
CA SER A 118 3.91 -6.26 -16.97
C SER A 118 3.05 -5.02 -16.68
N ILE A 119 1.87 -5.19 -16.09
CA ILE A 119 0.99 -4.07 -15.71
C ILE A 119 1.73 -3.10 -14.77
N LEU A 120 2.49 -3.59 -13.79
CA LEU A 120 3.28 -2.75 -12.90
C LEU A 120 4.33 -1.94 -13.67
N CYS A 121 5.08 -2.57 -14.59
CA CYS A 121 6.04 -1.87 -15.43
C CYS A 121 5.38 -0.76 -16.25
N ASP A 122 4.21 -1.05 -16.83
CA ASP A 122 3.45 -0.10 -17.64
C ASP A 122 2.95 1.07 -16.79
N VAL A 123 2.34 0.79 -15.63
CA VAL A 123 1.90 1.80 -14.65
C VAL A 123 3.05 2.75 -14.30
N ILE A 124 4.22 2.20 -13.96
CA ILE A 124 5.40 3.01 -13.62
C ILE A 124 5.83 3.87 -14.81
N GLY A 125 5.89 3.30 -16.01
CA GLY A 125 6.24 4.04 -17.22
C GLY A 125 5.26 5.17 -17.55
N LEU A 126 3.96 4.92 -17.38
CA LEU A 126 2.88 5.88 -17.57
C LEU A 126 2.97 7.03 -16.57
N VAL A 127 3.11 6.72 -15.28
CA VAL A 127 3.27 7.69 -14.19
C VAL A 127 4.51 8.56 -14.42
N LEU A 128 5.65 7.95 -14.76
CA LEU A 128 6.89 8.69 -15.05
C LEU A 128 6.73 9.63 -16.26
N SER A 129 5.99 9.19 -17.28
CA SER A 129 5.73 10.00 -18.47
C SER A 129 4.83 11.19 -18.14
N LYS A 130 3.73 10.97 -17.39
CA LYS A 130 2.83 12.05 -16.97
C LYS A 130 3.49 13.03 -16.01
N HIS A 131 4.30 12.56 -15.07
CA HIS A 131 5.09 13.46 -14.22
C HIS A 131 5.98 14.40 -15.07
N LYS A 132 6.64 13.88 -16.11
CA LYS A 132 7.46 14.69 -17.03
C LYS A 132 6.61 15.68 -17.83
N GLU A 133 5.40 15.33 -18.22
CA GLU A 133 4.46 16.26 -18.89
C GLU A 133 4.07 17.39 -17.94
N LEU A 134 3.56 17.07 -16.75
CA LEU A 134 3.08 18.07 -15.79
C LEU A 134 4.20 19.02 -15.30
N THR A 135 5.40 18.49 -15.05
CA THR A 135 6.54 19.30 -14.61
C THR A 135 7.12 20.19 -15.71
N LYS A 136 7.02 19.81 -16.98
CA LYS A 136 7.41 20.68 -18.11
C LYS A 136 6.42 21.81 -18.30
N ASN A 137 5.12 21.53 -18.17
CA ASN A 137 4.06 22.52 -18.30
C ASN A 137 4.06 23.53 -17.13
N SER A 138 4.49 23.12 -15.93
CA SER A 138 4.66 24.01 -14.77
C SER A 138 5.76 25.07 -14.95
N LYS A 139 6.81 24.78 -15.73
CA LYS A 139 7.91 25.74 -16.00
C LYS A 139 7.51 26.90 -16.93
N HIS A 140 6.43 26.75 -17.70
CA HIS A 140 5.92 27.84 -18.54
C HIS A 140 5.03 28.83 -17.78
N LEU A 141 4.61 28.52 -16.55
CA LEU A 141 3.79 29.41 -15.72
C LEU A 141 4.55 30.05 -14.55
N SER A 142 5.79 29.62 -14.27
CA SER A 142 6.59 30.09 -13.14
C SER A 142 7.86 30.82 -13.57
N LYS A 143 7.69 31.98 -14.25
CA LYS A 143 8.70 33.04 -14.16
C LYS A 143 8.33 33.94 -12.98
N PRO A 144 9.03 33.92 -11.84
CA PRO A 144 8.95 35.04 -10.92
C PRO A 144 9.53 36.25 -11.64
N LYS A 145 8.66 37.19 -12.02
CA LYS A 145 9.05 38.55 -12.39
C LYS A 145 9.87 39.12 -11.22
N LYS A 146 11.20 39.14 -11.36
CA LYS A 146 12.05 39.98 -10.51
C LYS A 146 11.58 41.43 -10.70
N ARG A 147 10.87 41.97 -9.71
CA ARG A 147 10.72 43.42 -9.57
C ARG A 147 12.03 43.97 -9.02
N PRO A 148 12.67 44.95 -9.67
CA PRO A 148 13.79 45.67 -9.08
C PRO A 148 13.20 46.66 -8.07
N VAL A 149 13.55 46.50 -6.78
CA VAL A 149 13.27 47.53 -5.77
C VAL A 149 14.58 47.90 -5.10
N LEU A 150 15.12 49.02 -5.61
CA LEU A 150 15.85 50.09 -4.94
C LEU A 150 16.35 49.76 -3.52
N LYS A 151 17.66 49.51 -3.39
CA LYS A 151 18.38 49.63 -2.12
C LYS A 151 18.72 51.12 -1.91
N SER A 152 18.18 51.72 -0.87
CA SER A 152 18.68 53.01 -0.36
C SER A 152 19.98 52.76 0.40
N CYS A 153 21.09 53.36 -0.04
CA CYS A 153 22.28 53.53 0.77
C CYS A 153 22.44 55.02 1.04
N VAL A 154 22.46 55.39 2.32
CA VAL A 154 22.85 56.71 2.80
C VAL A 154 24.22 56.57 3.49
N LYS A 155 25.07 57.55 3.17
CA LYS A 155 26.29 58.03 3.85
C LYS A 155 27.67 57.41 3.55
N ASN A 156 28.38 58.14 2.69
CA ASN A 156 29.58 58.97 2.95
C ASN A 156 31.00 58.36 3.05
N GLU A 157 31.84 58.88 2.14
CA GLU A 157 33.21 59.43 2.31
C GLU A 157 34.41 58.47 2.56
N ILE A 158 35.06 58.12 1.44
CA ILE A 158 36.49 57.92 1.01
C ILE A 158 37.66 58.34 1.96
N PRO A 159 38.98 58.12 1.65
CA PRO A 159 39.82 56.93 1.25
C PRO A 159 41.07 56.71 2.16
N SER A 160 41.75 55.55 2.06
CA SER A 160 43.24 55.35 2.11
C SER A 160 43.55 53.86 2.37
N ASP A 161 44.21 53.10 1.50
CA ASP A 161 45.62 53.02 1.10
C ASP A 161 46.40 51.89 1.83
N ASP A 162 47.16 51.17 1.01
CA ASP A 162 48.29 50.26 1.26
C ASP A 162 48.20 48.83 1.90
N SER A 163 48.68 47.88 1.09
CA SER A 163 49.71 46.84 1.32
C SER A 163 49.68 45.85 2.52
N ASN A 164 49.53 44.57 2.13
CA ASN A 164 50.45 43.43 2.35
C ASN A 164 50.62 42.77 3.75
N SER A 165 50.68 41.43 3.71
CA SER A 165 51.42 40.48 4.59
C SER A 165 50.68 39.76 5.75
N GLN A 166 50.63 38.43 5.62
CA GLN A 166 51.01 37.35 6.57
C GLN A 166 50.63 37.50 8.06
N GLU A 167 49.75 36.64 8.61
CA GLU A 167 50.03 35.32 9.22
C GLU A 167 50.29 35.42 10.74
N LEU A 168 49.49 34.69 11.57
CA LEU A 168 49.90 33.85 12.72
C LEU A 168 48.81 33.66 13.81
N THR A 169 48.37 32.39 13.92
CA THR A 169 48.14 31.55 15.13
C THR A 169 47.30 32.03 16.33
N ALA A 170 46.23 31.26 16.63
CA ALA A 170 45.88 30.71 17.96
C ALA A 170 44.79 29.62 17.78
N LEU A 171 45.12 28.33 17.81
CA LEU A 171 45.06 27.37 18.94
C LEU A 171 43.66 26.80 19.30
N MET A 172 43.62 25.45 19.37
CA MET A 172 42.69 24.53 20.05
C MET A 172 41.45 23.93 19.33
N MET A 173 41.75 22.84 18.59
CA MET A 173 41.24 21.44 18.73
C MET A 173 39.74 21.05 18.52
N PRO A 174 39.48 19.78 18.10
CA PRO A 174 38.32 19.37 17.31
C PRO A 174 37.28 18.53 18.07
N LEU A 175 36.05 18.43 17.56
CA LEU A 175 35.10 17.41 18.02
C LEU A 175 34.25 16.82 16.88
N LYS A 176 34.79 15.71 16.35
CA LYS A 176 34.18 14.39 16.11
C LYS A 176 32.69 14.30 15.72
N GLN A 177 32.50 13.70 14.54
CA GLN A 177 31.27 13.02 14.09
C GLN A 177 30.88 11.87 15.04
N PRO A 178 29.59 11.48 15.10
CA PRO A 178 29.20 10.13 15.48
C PRO A 178 28.74 9.32 14.26
N LEU A 179 29.69 8.56 13.72
CA LEU A 179 29.48 7.30 13.00
C LEU A 179 29.09 6.23 14.02
N VAL A 180 27.98 5.52 13.80
CA VAL A 180 27.69 4.28 14.52
C VAL A 180 27.72 3.14 13.52
N GLU A 181 28.91 2.55 13.42
CA GLU A 181 29.09 1.15 13.03
C GLU A 181 28.58 0.25 14.15
N ARG A 182 27.85 -0.80 13.78
CA ARG A 182 27.51 -1.90 14.68
C ARG A 182 27.71 -3.25 13.98
N HIS A 183 28.92 -3.77 14.19
CA HIS A 183 29.38 -5.17 14.32
C HIS A 183 28.99 -6.22 13.26
N LEU A 184 29.99 -6.58 12.43
CA LEU A 184 30.23 -7.96 12.01
C LEU A 184 30.92 -8.72 13.16
N GLY A 185 30.34 -9.85 13.55
CA GLY A 185 30.93 -10.79 14.50
C GLY A 185 30.23 -12.15 14.35
N GLY A 186 30.75 -12.97 13.44
CA GLY A 186 30.37 -14.39 13.34
C GLY A 186 31.23 -15.26 14.25
N SER A 187 30.64 -16.32 14.82
CA SER A 187 31.01 -17.71 14.52
C SER A 187 30.25 -18.72 15.39
N SER A 188 29.65 -19.70 14.71
CA SER A 188 29.56 -21.13 15.06
C SER A 188 28.71 -21.61 16.23
N ALA A 189 27.51 -22.12 15.91
CA ALA A 189 27.16 -23.51 16.25
C ALA A 189 26.26 -24.08 15.14
N ALA A 190 26.77 -25.09 14.45
CA ALA A 190 26.06 -25.85 13.43
C ALA A 190 24.99 -26.74 14.07
N ALA A 191 23.77 -26.70 13.54
CA ALA A 191 22.79 -27.77 13.70
C ALA A 191 22.28 -28.18 12.32
N GLN A 192 22.92 -29.20 11.75
CA GLN A 192 22.37 -29.99 10.67
C GLN A 192 21.00 -30.55 11.10
N ILE A 193 19.95 -30.23 10.35
CA ILE A 193 18.81 -31.13 10.21
C ILE A 193 18.66 -31.42 8.71
N ARG A 194 19.19 -32.59 8.33
CA ARG A 194 18.90 -33.24 7.05
C ARG A 194 17.47 -33.77 7.13
N HIS A 195 16.62 -33.41 6.19
CA HIS A 195 15.56 -34.31 5.73
C HIS A 195 15.61 -34.36 4.20
N SER A 196 16.16 -35.47 3.72
CA SER A 196 16.06 -35.96 2.35
C SER A 196 14.94 -37.00 2.35
N SER A 197 13.98 -36.84 1.44
CA SER A 197 13.32 -37.88 0.61
C SER A 197 12.05 -37.21 0.06
N ALA A 198 12.03 -36.74 -1.18
CA ALA A 198 11.81 -37.54 -2.39
C ALA A 198 10.51 -38.33 -2.31
N GLU A 199 9.46 -37.83 -2.96
CA GLU A 199 8.59 -38.61 -3.87
C GLU A 199 8.01 -37.69 -4.95
N HIS A 200 7.97 -38.26 -6.16
CA HIS A 200 7.48 -37.73 -7.44
C HIS A 200 6.00 -37.31 -7.40
N PRO A 201 5.59 -36.48 -8.38
CA PRO A 201 4.43 -36.90 -9.18
C PRO A 201 4.83 -37.13 -10.64
N GLN A 202 4.54 -38.35 -11.10
CA GLN A 202 4.64 -38.77 -12.49
C GLN A 202 3.64 -38.02 -13.35
N GLN A 203 4.10 -37.71 -14.56
CA GLN A 203 3.30 -37.39 -15.73
C GLN A 203 2.22 -38.46 -15.92
N GLU A 204 0.96 -38.05 -15.99
CA GLU A 204 -0.06 -38.83 -16.70
C GLU A 204 -0.21 -38.18 -18.07
N GLU A 205 0.17 -38.95 -19.08
CA GLU A 205 -0.05 -38.61 -20.48
C GLU A 205 -1.54 -38.71 -20.80
N GLU A 206 -2.07 -37.64 -21.39
CA GLU A 206 -3.31 -37.64 -22.15
C GLU A 206 -3.16 -38.63 -23.31
N SER A 207 -3.77 -39.81 -23.18
CA SER A 207 -3.99 -40.71 -24.31
C SER A 207 -5.37 -40.41 -24.88
N GLU A 208 -5.39 -39.67 -25.98
CA GLU A 208 -6.53 -39.58 -26.88
C GLU A 208 -6.90 -40.99 -27.36
N LYS A 209 -8.12 -41.43 -27.05
CA LYS A 209 -8.79 -42.51 -27.77
C LYS A 209 -10.19 -42.03 -28.14
N GLU A 210 -10.30 -41.60 -29.40
CA GLU A 210 -11.53 -41.73 -30.18
C GLU A 210 -12.04 -43.16 -30.06
N LEU A 211 -13.28 -43.34 -29.61
CA LEU A 211 -14.04 -44.55 -29.89
C LEU A 211 -15.49 -44.18 -30.18
N ASP A 212 -15.93 -44.76 -31.28
CA ASP A 212 -17.12 -44.47 -32.05
C ASP A 212 -18.43 -44.52 -31.27
N SER A 213 -19.32 -43.66 -31.77
CA SER A 213 -20.76 -43.84 -31.77
C SER A 213 -21.13 -45.25 -32.25
N GLU A 214 -21.83 -46.03 -31.43
CA GLU A 214 -23.16 -46.56 -31.77
C GLU A 214 -23.69 -47.54 -30.72
N ARG A 215 -25.02 -47.58 -30.68
CA ARG A 215 -25.90 -48.67 -30.24
C ARG A 215 -26.60 -48.51 -28.88
N LEU A 216 -27.83 -48.00 -29.01
CA LEU A 216 -29.00 -48.34 -28.22
C LEU A 216 -29.03 -49.84 -27.89
N GLU A 217 -29.21 -50.19 -26.62
CA GLU A 217 -30.07 -51.31 -26.22
C GLU A 217 -30.63 -51.04 -24.82
N ASP A 218 -31.95 -51.13 -24.76
CA ASP A 218 -32.83 -51.08 -23.60
C ASP A 218 -32.61 -52.33 -22.73
N SER A 219 -32.40 -52.16 -21.43
CA SER A 219 -32.57 -53.25 -20.47
C SER A 219 -32.90 -52.71 -19.09
N SER A 220 -34.07 -53.11 -18.62
CA SER A 220 -34.68 -52.72 -17.35
C SER A 220 -34.02 -53.39 -16.13
N GLN A 221 -33.91 -52.61 -15.03
CA GLN A 221 -33.69 -52.91 -13.59
C GLN A 221 -32.24 -53.06 -13.03
N PRO A 222 -31.96 -52.73 -11.74
CA PRO A 222 -32.82 -52.17 -10.68
C PRO A 222 -32.33 -50.82 -10.11
N ALA A 223 -33.25 -49.90 -9.82
CA ALA A 223 -32.99 -48.57 -9.24
C ALA A 223 -32.23 -48.60 -7.90
N GLU A 224 -32.27 -49.72 -7.17
CA GLU A 224 -31.61 -49.91 -5.87
C GLU A 224 -30.07 -49.91 -5.97
N SER A 225 -29.50 -50.31 -7.11
CA SER A 225 -28.06 -50.36 -7.32
C SER A 225 -27.44 -48.97 -7.51
N THR A 226 -28.13 -48.09 -8.23
CA THR A 226 -27.71 -46.70 -8.44
C THR A 226 -27.89 -45.86 -7.19
N GLU A 227 -28.94 -46.12 -6.41
CA GLU A 227 -29.18 -45.44 -5.13
C GLU A 227 -28.08 -45.77 -4.11
N CYS A 228 -27.72 -47.05 -3.97
CA CYS A 228 -26.62 -47.49 -3.11
C CYS A 228 -25.25 -46.87 -3.50
N VAL A 229 -24.97 -46.72 -4.81
CA VAL A 229 -23.76 -46.06 -5.30
C VAL A 229 -23.77 -44.54 -5.01
N LEU A 230 -24.93 -43.89 -5.07
CA LEU A 230 -25.05 -42.48 -4.73
C LEU A 230 -24.96 -42.25 -3.22
N GLU A 231 -25.59 -43.09 -2.40
CA GLU A 231 -25.51 -43.04 -0.94
C GLU A 231 -24.08 -43.25 -0.43
N SER A 232 -23.36 -44.21 -1.00
CA SER A 232 -21.95 -44.42 -0.66
C SER A 232 -21.06 -43.24 -1.05
N ARG A 233 -21.29 -42.63 -2.22
CA ARG A 233 -20.58 -41.39 -2.62
C ARG A 233 -20.91 -40.19 -1.74
N LEU A 234 -22.18 -40.02 -1.35
CA LEU A 234 -22.59 -38.98 -0.41
C LEU A 234 -21.92 -39.16 0.95
N ARG A 235 -21.84 -40.40 1.45
CA ARG A 235 -21.16 -40.71 2.72
C ARG A 235 -19.68 -40.36 2.67
N VAL A 236 -18.97 -40.70 1.59
CA VAL A 236 -17.55 -40.34 1.42
C VAL A 236 -17.36 -38.81 1.37
N LEU A 237 -18.26 -38.09 0.70
CA LEU A 237 -18.22 -36.62 0.67
C LEU A 237 -18.51 -36.00 2.04
N GLU A 238 -19.45 -36.58 2.79
CA GLU A 238 -19.80 -36.15 4.15
C GLU A 238 -18.64 -36.37 5.12
N GLU A 239 -17.98 -37.54 5.06
CA GLU A 239 -16.78 -37.85 5.82
C GLU A 239 -15.62 -36.90 5.46
N GLY A 240 -15.40 -36.64 4.17
CA GLY A 240 -14.38 -35.70 3.71
C GLY A 240 -14.66 -34.26 4.16
N LEU A 241 -15.93 -33.83 4.15
CA LEU A 241 -16.32 -32.54 4.68
C LEU A 241 -16.06 -32.44 6.18
N LEU A 242 -16.45 -33.47 6.95
CA LEU A 242 -16.23 -33.52 8.39
C LEU A 242 -14.74 -33.45 8.74
N GLU A 243 -13.89 -34.14 7.98
CA GLU A 243 -12.43 -34.09 8.14
C GLU A 243 -11.88 -32.67 7.85
N THR A 244 -12.38 -32.02 6.79
CA THR A 244 -11.95 -30.65 6.47
C THR A 244 -12.37 -29.65 7.53
N VAL A 245 -13.58 -29.80 8.08
CA VAL A 245 -14.10 -28.98 9.18
C VAL A 245 -13.26 -29.20 10.44
N GLY A 246 -12.99 -30.46 10.82
CA GLY A 246 -12.14 -30.77 11.96
C GLY A 246 -10.71 -30.21 11.84
N ARG A 247 -10.13 -30.26 10.63
CA ARG A 247 -8.82 -29.63 10.36
C ARG A 247 -8.85 -28.11 10.50
N LEU A 248 -9.95 -27.46 10.09
CA LEU A 248 -10.13 -26.02 10.26
C LEU A 248 -10.30 -25.65 11.74
N GLU A 249 -11.08 -26.41 12.49
CA GLU A 249 -11.26 -26.23 13.93
C GLU A 249 -9.94 -26.37 14.69
N GLN A 250 -9.12 -27.39 14.37
CA GLN A 250 -7.79 -27.55 14.96
C GLN A 250 -6.88 -26.36 14.66
N ARG A 251 -6.91 -25.84 13.42
CA ARG A 251 -6.10 -24.67 13.03
C ARG A 251 -6.58 -23.40 13.73
N LEU A 252 -7.89 -23.25 13.91
CA LEU A 252 -8.49 -22.13 14.63
C LEU A 252 -8.07 -22.16 16.10
N ALA A 253 -8.19 -23.30 16.77
CA ALA A 253 -7.75 -23.47 18.16
C ALA A 253 -6.25 -23.17 18.34
N LEU A 254 -5.40 -23.57 17.38
CA LEU A 254 -3.98 -23.23 17.39
C LEU A 254 -3.75 -21.71 17.26
N MET A 255 -4.48 -21.05 16.37
CA MET A 255 -4.40 -19.59 16.21
C MET A 255 -4.86 -18.86 17.46
N GLU A 256 -5.96 -19.29 18.08
CA GLU A 256 -6.44 -18.74 19.35
C GLU A 256 -5.37 -18.88 20.44
N LEU A 257 -4.76 -20.05 20.59
CA LEU A 257 -3.69 -20.26 21.57
C LEU A 257 -2.49 -19.33 21.31
N LYS A 258 -2.10 -19.16 20.04
CA LYS A 258 -1.00 -18.27 19.65
C LYS A 258 -1.35 -16.80 19.92
N ILE A 259 -2.58 -16.39 19.65
CA ILE A 259 -3.08 -15.04 19.96
C ILE A 259 -3.01 -14.81 21.47
N HIS A 260 -3.56 -15.72 22.28
CA HIS A 260 -3.49 -15.61 23.75
C HIS A 260 -2.06 -15.57 24.28
N ALA A 261 -1.14 -16.35 23.69
CA ALA A 261 0.27 -16.31 24.06
C ALA A 261 0.92 -14.96 23.71
N LEU A 262 0.59 -14.42 22.53
CA LEU A 262 1.06 -13.10 22.10
C LEU A 262 0.48 -11.98 22.97
N GLU A 263 -0.82 -12.03 23.27
CA GLU A 263 -1.50 -11.11 24.17
C GLU A 263 -0.85 -11.15 25.55
N LYS A 264 -0.57 -12.33 26.11
CA LYS A 264 0.14 -12.44 27.38
C LYS A 264 1.58 -11.92 27.32
N SER A 265 2.27 -12.09 26.18
CA SER A 265 3.62 -11.56 25.98
C SER A 265 3.65 -10.04 25.79
N LEU A 266 2.58 -9.48 25.20
CA LEU A 266 2.44 -8.06 24.88
C LEU A 266 1.71 -7.30 25.99
N ALA A 267 1.00 -7.99 26.89
CA ALA A 267 0.48 -7.49 28.16
C ALA A 267 1.61 -7.17 29.15
N GLY A 268 2.70 -6.59 28.65
CA GLY A 268 3.62 -5.81 29.44
C GLY A 268 2.92 -4.57 29.98
N LYS A 269 3.23 -4.24 31.21
CA LYS A 269 2.81 -2.98 31.84
C LYS A 269 3.38 -1.84 30.99
N ILE A 270 2.53 -1.00 30.41
CA ILE A 270 2.97 0.25 29.78
C ILE A 270 3.50 1.13 30.91
N ILE A 271 4.82 1.21 31.04
CA ILE A 271 5.48 2.06 32.03
C ILE A 271 5.73 3.39 31.33
N ILE A 272 4.97 4.40 31.71
CA ILE A 272 5.18 5.79 31.30
C ILE A 272 5.98 6.47 32.42
N GLU A 273 7.05 7.17 32.07
CA GLU A 273 7.80 7.97 33.05
C GLU A 273 6.90 9.08 33.64
N SER A 274 6.98 9.34 34.94
CA SER A 274 6.08 10.30 35.64
C SER A 274 6.04 11.67 34.97
N ASN A 275 7.19 12.18 34.53
CA ASN A 275 7.32 13.44 33.81
C ASN A 275 6.57 13.46 32.46
N GLN A 276 6.55 12.34 31.73
CA GLN A 276 5.82 12.20 30.46
C GLN A 276 4.32 12.15 30.71
N TRP A 277 3.90 11.50 31.81
CA TRP A 277 2.51 11.47 32.24
C TRP A 277 2.02 12.86 32.68
N GLU A 278 2.77 13.54 33.55
CA GLU A 278 2.47 14.91 34.01
C GLU A 278 2.45 15.90 32.83
N ASN A 279 3.35 15.73 31.85
CA ASN A 279 3.34 16.55 30.64
C ASN A 279 2.07 16.31 29.81
N LEU A 280 1.67 15.04 29.66
CA LEU A 280 0.46 14.67 28.93
C LEU A 280 -0.78 15.23 29.63
N GLU A 281 -0.87 15.05 30.95
CA GLU A 281 -1.94 15.58 31.79
C GLU A 281 -2.04 17.11 31.67
N SER A 282 -0.91 17.82 31.73
CA SER A 282 -0.86 19.28 31.52
C SER A 282 -1.38 19.68 30.13
N ARG A 283 -1.03 18.93 29.08
CA ARG A 283 -1.49 19.22 27.71
C ARG A 283 -2.96 18.93 27.52
N VAL A 284 -3.47 17.84 28.11
CA VAL A 284 -4.90 17.50 28.09
C VAL A 284 -5.70 18.59 28.80
N LEU A 285 -5.27 18.99 30.00
CA LEU A 285 -5.91 20.08 30.74
C LEU A 285 -5.92 21.40 29.96
N LEU A 286 -4.82 21.75 29.28
CA LEU A 286 -4.76 22.92 28.41
C LEU A 286 -5.72 22.84 27.22
N LEU A 287 -5.90 21.64 26.65
CA LEU A 287 -6.85 21.43 25.55
C LEU A 287 -8.29 21.50 26.05
N GLU A 288 -8.60 20.92 27.20
CA GLU A 288 -9.93 20.98 27.83
C GLU A 288 -10.30 22.42 28.21
N THR A 289 -9.40 23.15 28.85
CA THR A 289 -9.62 24.56 29.20
C THR A 289 -9.77 25.44 27.97
N ARG A 290 -8.92 25.26 26.94
CA ARG A 290 -9.09 25.94 25.65
C ARG A 290 -10.44 25.60 25.02
N LEU A 291 -10.86 24.33 25.04
CA LEU A 291 -12.15 23.91 24.51
C LEU A 291 -13.30 24.58 25.27
N ALA A 292 -13.26 24.59 26.61
CA ALA A 292 -14.24 25.25 27.46
C ALA A 292 -14.34 26.77 27.20
N LEU A 293 -13.20 27.43 26.98
CA LEU A 293 -13.16 28.85 26.61
C LEU A 293 -13.72 29.09 25.21
N THR A 294 -13.40 28.23 24.23
CA THR A 294 -13.99 28.35 22.88
C THR A 294 -15.49 28.07 22.88
N SER A 295 -15.98 27.13 23.71
CA SER A 295 -17.42 26.88 23.85
C SER A 295 -18.12 28.05 24.54
N ALA A 296 -17.48 28.68 25.54
CA ALA A 296 -18.02 29.86 26.20
C ALA A 296 -17.99 31.10 25.30
N GLN A 297 -16.94 31.30 24.51
CA GLN A 297 -16.83 32.40 23.54
C GLN A 297 -17.80 32.27 22.37
N GLY A 298 -18.12 31.03 21.96
CA GLY A 298 -19.19 30.74 21.00
C GLY A 298 -20.58 31.16 21.50
N LEU A 299 -20.78 31.27 22.81
CA LEU A 299 -22.03 31.74 23.43
C LEU A 299 -22.08 33.26 23.58
N THR A 300 -20.95 33.98 23.50
CA THR A 300 -20.89 35.44 23.71
C THR A 300 -20.77 36.27 22.43
N SER A 301 -20.51 35.65 21.27
CA SER A 301 -20.40 36.35 19.97
C SER A 301 -21.66 36.33 19.09
N GLY A 302 -22.80 35.89 19.63
CA GLY A 302 -24.09 35.93 18.93
C GLY A 302 -25.09 36.84 19.64
N ASP A 303 -25.00 38.15 19.42
CA ASP A 303 -26.00 39.10 19.93
C ASP A 303 -27.05 39.43 18.85
N GLY A 304 -28.33 39.33 19.23
CA GLY A 304 -29.46 39.99 18.59
C GLY A 304 -30.23 39.23 17.48
N ILE A 305 -31.39 38.65 17.83
CA ILE A 305 -32.75 39.00 17.34
C ILE A 305 -33.76 37.86 17.65
N LEU A 306 -34.71 38.17 18.55
CA LEU A 306 -36.13 37.71 18.68
C LEU A 306 -36.45 36.25 18.31
N SER A 307 -37.06 35.44 19.19
CA SER A 307 -38.45 35.63 19.63
C SER A 307 -38.84 34.69 20.78
N THR A 308 -39.61 35.27 21.68
CA THR A 308 -40.47 34.73 22.75
C THR A 308 -41.27 33.48 22.35
N GLN A 309 -41.33 32.46 23.22
CA GLN A 309 -42.55 31.93 23.84
C GLN A 309 -42.29 30.68 24.71
N ASN A 310 -42.56 30.85 26.01
CA ASN A 310 -43.30 29.96 26.91
C ASN A 310 -43.38 28.46 26.58
N ASN A 311 -42.86 27.63 27.49
CA ASN A 311 -43.71 26.66 28.18
C ASN A 311 -43.09 26.20 29.50
N GLU A 312 -43.62 26.81 30.55
CA GLU A 312 -43.71 26.31 31.90
C GLU A 312 -44.54 25.02 31.90
N PHE A 313 -43.98 23.89 32.34
CA PHE A 313 -44.78 22.83 32.94
C PHE A 313 -44.02 22.19 34.10
N LYS A 314 -44.73 22.19 35.23
CA LYS A 314 -44.30 21.89 36.58
C LYS A 314 -43.83 20.45 36.77
N GLU A 315 -42.83 20.35 37.61
CA GLU A 315 -42.52 19.18 38.44
C GLU A 315 -43.58 19.13 39.56
N ASP A 316 -44.41 18.09 39.57
CA ASP A 316 -45.26 17.71 40.69
C ASP A 316 -45.13 16.18 40.90
N THR A 317 -44.32 15.82 41.89
CA THR A 317 -44.70 15.06 43.10
C THR A 317 -45.49 13.74 42.98
N GLU A 318 -44.93 12.69 43.63
CA GLU A 318 -45.59 11.52 44.26
C GLU A 318 -46.25 10.44 43.39
N PHE A 319 -45.60 9.28 43.23
CA PHE A 319 -45.71 8.05 44.06
C PHE A 319 -44.83 6.93 43.50
#